data_AF-A0A7C1J943-F1
#
_entry.id   AF-A0A7C1J943-F1
#
_cell.length_a   1.000
_cell.length_b   1.000
_cell.length_c   1.000
_cell.angle_alpha   90.00
_cell.angle_beta   90.00
_cell.angle_gamma   90.00
#
_symmetry.space_group_name_H-M   'P 1'
#
loop_
_entity.id
_entity.type
_entity.pdbx_description
1 polymer ?
#
loop_
_entity_poly.entity_id
_entity_poly.type
_entity_poly.pdbx_seq_one_letter_code
_entity_poly.pdbx_strand_id
1 'polypeptide(L)'
;MSKPLPPLTDPDLVTIALKVPGAVICLISALAFHELTTQVPHAVDIALNKGDEPPRLGYPPLRLFWFSGPAYSEGVDTHVIDGTPIRIHSPEKTIADCFKLRRRVGLDVAQEALKAYRLRPGFDPAKLLHYACICRVDRVIKPYLEALL
;
A
#
# COMPACT_ATOMS: atom_id res chain seq x y z
N MET A 1 -21.22 -24.23 25.36
CA MET A 1 -20.19 -24.46 24.33
C MET A 1 -20.07 -23.18 23.51
N SER A 2 -18.99 -22.42 23.69
CA SER A 2 -18.70 -21.22 22.90
C SER A 2 -18.44 -21.63 21.45
N LYS A 3 -19.24 -21.11 20.52
CA LYS A 3 -19.03 -21.28 19.08
C LYS A 3 -17.62 -20.76 18.75
N PRO A 4 -16.80 -21.50 17.97
CA PRO A 4 -15.51 -20.98 17.53
C PRO A 4 -15.74 -19.69 16.75
N LEU A 5 -14.91 -18.68 17.01
CA LEU A 5 -14.92 -17.45 16.24
C LEU A 5 -14.66 -17.81 14.76
N PRO A 6 -15.33 -17.15 13.81
CA PRO A 6 -15.02 -17.33 12.41
C PRO A 6 -13.53 -17.02 12.15
N PRO A 7 -12.88 -17.70 11.19
CA PRO A 7 -11.51 -17.39 10.83
C PRO A 7 -11.40 -15.93 10.37
N LEU A 8 -10.26 -15.30 10.65
CA LEU A 8 -9.99 -13.94 10.22
C LEU A 8 -10.05 -13.84 8.70
N THR A 9 -10.64 -12.75 8.21
CA THR A 9 -10.76 -12.41 6.79
C THR A 9 -9.38 -12.17 6.18
N ASP A 10 -8.49 -11.51 6.94
CA ASP A 10 -7.08 -11.33 6.58
C ASP A 10 -6.17 -11.47 7.81
N PRO A 11 -5.76 -12.72 8.16
CA PRO A 11 -4.98 -12.98 9.37
C PRO A 11 -3.60 -12.32 9.35
N ASP A 12 -3.02 -12.10 8.17
CA ASP A 12 -1.68 -11.56 8.02
C ASP A 12 -1.69 -10.05 8.31
N LEU A 13 -2.61 -9.28 7.70
CA LEU A 13 -2.73 -7.84 7.96
C LEU A 13 -3.12 -7.57 9.43
N VAL A 14 -4.03 -8.37 10.00
CA VAL A 14 -4.39 -8.28 11.42
C VAL A 14 -3.17 -8.54 12.32
N THR A 15 -2.37 -9.56 12.01
CA THR A 15 -1.14 -9.86 12.77
C THR A 15 -0.16 -8.69 12.75
N ILE A 16 0.02 -8.05 11.59
CA ILE A 16 0.89 -6.88 11.45
C ILE A 16 0.36 -5.70 12.25
N ALA A 17 -0.92 -5.38 12.15
CA ALA A 17 -1.50 -4.25 12.89
C ALA A 17 -1.34 -4.41 14.41
N LEU A 18 -1.49 -5.63 14.93
CA LEU A 18 -1.36 -5.91 16.36
C LEU A 18 0.09 -5.92 16.85
N LYS A 19 1.02 -6.49 16.06
CA LYS A 19 2.40 -6.69 16.49
C LYS A 19 3.37 -5.57 16.08
N VAL A 20 2.99 -4.77 15.09
CA VAL A 20 3.79 -3.68 14.54
C VAL A 20 2.91 -2.43 14.38
N PRO A 21 2.43 -1.81 15.49
CA PRO A 21 1.42 -0.74 15.44
C PRO A 21 1.86 0.53 14.67
N GLY A 22 3.17 0.73 14.48
CA GLY A 22 3.73 1.81 13.67
C GLY A 22 3.77 1.51 12.16
N ALA A 23 3.55 0.26 11.74
CA ALA A 23 3.58 -0.11 10.33
C ALA A 23 2.37 0.44 9.56
N VAL A 24 2.61 0.77 8.29
CA VAL A 24 1.56 1.06 7.32
C VAL A 24 1.68 0.05 6.18
N ILE A 25 0.60 -0.65 5.84
CA ILE A 25 0.58 -1.56 4.69
C ILE A 25 0.76 -0.74 3.41
N CYS A 26 1.71 -1.15 2.55
CA CYS A 26 2.10 -0.38 1.37
C CYS A 26 2.28 -1.27 0.13
N LEU A 27 2.63 -0.65 -1.00
CA LEU A 27 3.05 -1.33 -2.24
C LEU A 27 2.14 -2.49 -2.64
N ILE A 28 2.68 -3.69 -2.89
CA ILE A 28 1.92 -4.80 -3.50
C ILE A 28 0.82 -5.27 -2.55
N SER A 29 1.06 -5.27 -1.23
CA SER A 29 0.02 -5.61 -0.25
C SER A 29 -1.11 -4.58 -0.22
N ALA A 30 -0.80 -3.28 -0.31
CA ALA A 30 -1.82 -2.24 -0.41
C ALA A 30 -2.55 -2.28 -1.76
N LEU A 31 -1.85 -2.56 -2.86
CA LEU A 31 -2.49 -2.76 -4.17
C LEU A 31 -3.47 -3.93 -4.13
N ALA A 32 -3.08 -5.05 -3.53
CA ALA A 32 -3.94 -6.24 -3.42
C ALA A 32 -5.16 -5.95 -2.53
N PHE A 33 -4.97 -5.29 -1.39
CA PHE A 33 -6.08 -4.87 -0.52
C PHE A 33 -7.06 -3.95 -1.26
N HIS A 34 -6.52 -3.02 -2.04
CA HIS A 34 -7.32 -2.13 -2.88
C HIS A 34 -7.71 -2.77 -4.21
N GLU A 35 -7.54 -4.07 -4.47
CA GLU A 35 -7.85 -4.72 -5.77
C GLU A 35 -7.33 -3.97 -7.02
N LEU A 36 -6.14 -3.37 -6.91
CA LEU A 36 -5.45 -2.63 -7.98
C LEU A 36 -4.33 -3.45 -8.64
N THR A 37 -4.20 -4.73 -8.28
CA THR A 37 -3.27 -5.65 -8.91
C THR A 37 -3.88 -7.03 -8.96
N THR A 38 -3.47 -7.81 -9.95
CA THR A 38 -3.75 -9.24 -10.03
C THR A 38 -2.73 -10.09 -9.27
N GLN A 39 -1.68 -9.47 -8.74
CA GLN A 39 -0.65 -10.18 -7.98
C GLN A 39 -1.16 -10.60 -6.60
N VAL A 40 -0.91 -11.85 -6.25
CA VAL A 40 -1.11 -12.37 -4.90
C VAL A 40 0.18 -12.11 -4.09
N PRO A 41 0.17 -11.28 -3.04
CA PRO A 41 1.36 -11.01 -2.25
C PRO A 41 1.84 -12.28 -1.52
N HIS A 42 3.12 -12.62 -1.66
CA HIS A 42 3.76 -13.72 -0.91
C HIS A 42 4.37 -13.28 0.44
N ALA A 43 4.35 -11.97 0.70
CA ALA A 43 4.82 -11.33 1.91
C ALA A 43 4.03 -10.04 2.11
N VAL A 44 3.94 -9.58 3.35
CA VAL A 44 3.31 -8.30 3.67
C VAL A 44 4.32 -7.17 3.50
N ASP A 45 4.02 -6.25 2.61
CA ASP A 45 4.76 -5.02 2.38
C ASP A 45 4.39 -3.98 3.44
N ILE A 46 5.36 -3.62 4.27
CA ILE A 46 5.14 -2.61 5.32
C ILE A 46 6.09 -1.42 5.15
N ALA A 47 5.49 -0.24 5.28
CA ALA A 47 6.16 1.03 5.39
C ALA A 47 6.45 1.34 6.87
N LEU A 48 7.72 1.65 7.14
CA LEU A 48 8.22 2.10 8.43
C LEU A 48 8.75 3.53 8.31
N ASN A 49 8.74 4.28 9.40
CA ASN A 49 9.35 5.60 9.40
C ASN A 49 10.88 5.45 9.41
N LYS A 50 11.57 6.37 8.76
CA LYS A 50 13.03 6.34 8.67
C LYS A 50 13.64 6.43 10.07
N GLY A 51 14.42 5.41 10.43
CA GLY A 51 15.02 5.28 11.76
C GLY A 51 14.37 4.22 12.63
N ASP A 52 13.16 3.76 12.28
CA ASP A 52 12.51 2.65 12.98
C ASP A 52 13.28 1.35 12.79
N GLU A 53 13.40 0.58 13.87
CA GLU A 53 14.01 -0.75 13.84
C GLU A 53 13.13 -1.75 13.08
N PRO A 54 13.72 -2.71 12.35
CA PRO A 54 13.00 -3.82 11.77
C PRO A 54 12.21 -4.60 12.85
N PRO A 55 10.90 -4.88 12.65
CA PRO A 55 10.15 -5.69 13.60
C PRO A 55 10.71 -7.11 13.65
N ARG A 56 10.80 -7.66 14.86
CA ARG A 56 11.23 -9.05 15.08
C ARG A 56 10.00 -9.95 15.09
N LEU A 57 9.64 -10.44 13.92
CA LEU A 57 8.48 -11.30 13.72
C LEU A 57 8.85 -12.51 12.87
N GLY A 58 8.44 -13.71 13.30
CA GLY A 58 8.67 -14.95 12.54
C GLY A 58 7.66 -15.18 11.41
N TYR A 59 6.46 -14.60 11.52
CA TYR A 59 5.36 -14.74 10.55
C TYR A 59 4.32 -13.60 10.75
N PRO A 60 3.70 -13.05 9.68
CA PRO A 60 3.89 -13.42 8.27
C PRO A 60 5.24 -12.97 7.70
N PRO A 61 5.66 -13.52 6.54
CA PRO A 61 6.82 -13.01 5.82
C PRO A 61 6.66 -11.51 5.55
N LEU A 62 7.70 -10.73 5.82
CA LEU A 62 7.68 -9.28 5.67
C LEU A 62 8.64 -8.80 4.59
N ARG A 63 8.23 -7.77 3.85
CA ARG A 63 9.13 -6.91 3.08
C ARG A 63 9.05 -5.50 3.63
N LEU A 64 10.21 -4.98 4.04
CA LEU A 64 10.32 -3.73 4.76
C LEU A 64 10.73 -2.58 3.84
N PHE A 65 10.05 -1.46 3.97
CA PHE A 65 10.33 -0.25 3.20
C PHE A 65 10.36 0.95 4.14
N TRP A 66 11.47 1.68 4.14
CA TRP A 66 11.59 2.89 4.96
C TRP A 66 11.25 4.13 4.14
N PHE A 67 10.29 4.90 4.66
CA PHE A 67 9.88 6.18 4.11
C PHE A 67 10.23 7.29 5.10
N SER A 68 10.27 8.54 4.64
CA SER A 68 10.59 9.68 5.50
C SER A 68 9.61 10.82 5.28
N GLY A 69 9.24 11.49 6.38
CA GLY A 69 8.41 12.68 6.35
C GLY A 69 7.05 12.42 5.66
N PRO A 70 6.56 13.35 4.82
CA PRO A 70 5.25 13.22 4.18
C PRO A 70 5.07 11.94 3.35
N ALA A 71 6.14 11.38 2.78
CA ALA A 71 6.04 10.13 2.02
C ALA A 71 5.73 8.91 2.91
N TYR A 72 5.96 9.00 4.22
CA TYR A 72 5.54 7.99 5.19
C TYR A 72 4.13 8.29 5.73
N SER A 73 3.89 9.54 6.16
CA SER A 73 2.72 9.91 6.96
C SER A 73 1.46 10.27 6.16
N GLU A 74 1.59 10.79 4.94
CA GLU A 74 0.46 11.23 4.12
C GLU A 74 -0.19 10.08 3.35
N GLY A 75 -1.49 10.20 3.11
CA GLY A 75 -2.27 9.19 2.39
C GLY A 75 -2.33 7.86 3.11
N VAL A 76 -2.47 7.88 4.44
CA VAL A 76 -2.68 6.70 5.27
C VAL A 76 -4.15 6.63 5.66
N ASP A 77 -4.86 5.66 5.11
CA ASP A 77 -6.24 5.35 5.45
C ASP A 77 -6.28 4.28 6.55
N THR A 78 -7.31 4.33 7.40
CA THR A 78 -7.54 3.30 8.44
C THR A 78 -8.75 2.46 8.06
N HIS A 79 -8.54 1.16 7.90
CA HIS A 79 -9.58 0.18 7.59
C HIS A 79 -9.77 -0.76 8.77
N VAL A 80 -11.01 -1.11 9.10
CA VAL A 80 -11.30 -2.07 10.16
C VAL A 80 -11.51 -3.45 9.53
N ILE A 81 -10.62 -4.39 9.83
CA ILE A 81 -10.73 -5.81 9.43
C ILE A 81 -10.86 -6.64 10.69
N ASP A 82 -11.95 -7.41 10.80
CA ASP A 82 -12.25 -8.26 11.95
C ASP A 82 -12.12 -7.52 13.31
N GLY A 83 -12.57 -6.26 13.35
CA GLY A 83 -12.50 -5.40 14.53
C GLY A 83 -11.12 -4.79 14.83
N THR A 84 -10.11 -5.09 14.02
CA THR A 84 -8.76 -4.53 14.16
C THR A 84 -8.57 -3.35 13.20
N PRO A 85 -8.17 -2.16 13.69
CA PRO A 85 -7.83 -1.04 12.82
C PRO A 85 -6.46 -1.28 12.16
N ILE A 86 -6.43 -1.18 10.83
CA ILE A 86 -5.25 -1.44 10.01
C ILE A 86 -4.97 -0.18 9.19
N ARG A 87 -3.71 0.28 9.24
CA ARG A 87 -3.24 1.45 8.51
C ARG A 87 -2.71 1.03 7.15
N ILE A 88 -3.25 1.59 6.08
CA ILE A 88 -2.91 1.22 4.70
C ILE A 88 -2.70 2.50 3.89
N HIS A 89 -1.71 2.55 3.01
CA HIS A 89 -1.60 3.67 2.07
C HIS A 89 -2.81 3.70 1.13
N SER A 90 -3.36 4.89 0.88
CA SER A 90 -4.52 5.08 0.00
C SER A 90 -4.24 4.57 -1.40
N PRO A 91 -5.27 4.33 -2.24
CA PRO A 91 -5.08 3.91 -3.63
C PRO A 91 -4.10 4.81 -4.41
N GLU A 92 -4.31 6.13 -4.33
CA GLU A 92 -3.49 7.11 -5.04
C GLU A 92 -2.06 7.17 -4.52
N LYS A 93 -1.89 7.14 -3.19
CA LYS A 93 -0.58 7.11 -2.54
C LYS A 93 0.19 5.84 -2.90
N THR A 94 -0.49 4.69 -2.90
CA THR A 94 0.10 3.38 -3.23
C THR A 94 0.61 3.36 -4.67
N ILE A 95 -0.16 3.86 -5.64
CA ILE A 95 0.29 3.97 -7.03
C ILE A 95 1.54 4.86 -7.12
N ALA A 96 1.54 6.02 -6.45
CA ALA A 96 2.70 6.91 -6.41
C ALA A 96 3.94 6.22 -5.82
N ASP A 97 3.78 5.44 -4.76
CA ASP A 97 4.87 4.65 -4.17
C ASP A 97 5.38 3.56 -5.10
N CYS A 98 4.51 2.88 -5.83
CA CYS A 98 4.91 1.90 -6.83
C CYS A 98 5.76 2.53 -7.95
N PHE A 99 5.42 3.72 -8.42
CA PHE A 99 6.28 4.46 -9.37
C PHE A 99 7.60 4.89 -8.73
N LYS A 100 7.60 5.32 -7.47
CA LYS A 100 8.81 5.69 -6.73
C LYS A 100 9.75 4.51 -6.58
N LEU A 101 9.21 3.34 -6.25
CA LEU A 101 9.94 2.10 -6.01
C LEU A 101 9.87 1.12 -7.18
N ARG A 102 9.60 1.60 -8.41
CA ARG A 102 9.46 0.79 -9.64
C ARG A 102 10.65 -0.13 -9.93
N ARG A 103 11.85 0.21 -9.47
CA ARG A 103 13.05 -0.64 -9.59
C ARG A 103 13.01 -1.86 -8.66
N ARG A 104 12.20 -1.81 -7.60
CA ARG A 104 11.99 -2.87 -6.61
C ARG A 104 10.74 -3.68 -6.89
N VAL A 105 9.65 -3.04 -7.27
CA VAL A 105 8.34 -3.70 -7.48
C VAL A 105 8.05 -4.04 -8.94
N GLY A 106 8.73 -3.42 -9.90
CA GLY A 106 8.44 -3.54 -11.32
C GLY A 106 7.68 -2.31 -11.85
N LEU A 107 8.07 -1.83 -13.03
CA LEU A 107 7.38 -0.71 -13.71
C LEU A 107 6.06 -1.17 -14.35
N ASP A 108 5.99 -2.42 -14.77
CA ASP A 108 4.77 -3.11 -15.20
C ASP A 108 3.70 -3.10 -14.10
N VAL A 109 4.08 -3.41 -12.85
CA VAL A 109 3.16 -3.38 -11.68
C VAL A 109 2.60 -1.98 -11.45
N ALA A 110 3.45 -0.96 -11.50
CA ALA A 110 3.01 0.43 -11.33
C ALA A 110 2.04 0.87 -12.46
N GLN A 111 2.28 0.43 -13.69
CA GLN A 111 1.41 0.72 -14.83
C GLN A 111 0.09 -0.05 -14.79
N GLU A 112 0.11 -1.33 -14.38
CA GLU A 112 -1.08 -2.13 -14.14
C GLU A 112 -1.97 -1.45 -13.10
N ALA A 113 -1.40 -1.07 -11.96
CA ALA A 113 -2.12 -0.38 -10.90
C ALA A 113 -2.75 0.94 -11.35
N LEU A 114 -2.02 1.73 -12.14
CA LEU A 114 -2.55 2.98 -12.69
C LEU A 114 -3.73 2.73 -13.65
N LYS A 115 -3.61 1.72 -14.53
CA LYS A 115 -4.69 1.32 -15.45
C LYS A 115 -5.91 0.81 -14.68
N ALA A 116 -5.71 -0.02 -13.66
CA ALA A 116 -6.80 -0.52 -12.82
C ALA A 116 -7.51 0.63 -12.10
N TYR A 117 -6.76 1.58 -11.54
CA TYR A 117 -7.32 2.75 -10.87
C TYR A 117 -8.10 3.66 -11.81
N ARG A 118 -7.63 3.83 -13.05
CA ARG A 118 -8.33 4.61 -14.09
C ARG A 118 -9.73 4.06 -14.42
N LEU A 119 -9.93 2.75 -14.29
CA LEU A 119 -11.20 2.09 -14.57
C LEU A 119 -12.18 2.13 -13.38
N ARG A 120 -11.73 2.57 -12.20
CA ARG A 120 -12.57 2.59 -11.01
C ARG A 120 -13.54 3.77 -10.99
N PRO A 121 -14.74 3.58 -10.43
CA PRO A 121 -15.56 4.69 -9.97
C PRO A 121 -14.75 5.53 -8.97
N GLY A 122 -14.78 6.85 -9.14
CA GLY A 122 -14.03 7.77 -8.27
C GLY A 122 -12.55 7.94 -8.65
N PHE A 123 -12.16 7.61 -9.88
CA PHE A 123 -10.86 8.01 -10.43
C PHE A 123 -10.63 9.52 -10.25
N ASP A 124 -9.60 9.88 -9.49
CA ASP A 124 -9.22 11.27 -9.22
C ASP A 124 -7.75 11.50 -9.62
N PRO A 125 -7.49 12.00 -10.84
CA PRO A 125 -6.13 12.27 -11.29
C PRO A 125 -5.46 13.40 -10.49
N ALA A 126 -6.21 14.34 -9.94
CA ALA A 126 -5.65 15.44 -9.15
C ALA A 126 -5.11 14.92 -7.80
N LYS A 127 -5.86 14.04 -7.13
CA LYS A 127 -5.43 13.38 -5.90
C LYS A 127 -4.23 12.44 -6.14
N LEU A 128 -4.19 11.74 -7.28
CA LEU A 128 -3.01 10.98 -7.68
C LEU A 128 -1.78 11.87 -7.88
N LEU A 129 -1.92 12.98 -8.61
CA LEU A 129 -0.82 13.91 -8.82
C LEU A 129 -0.35 14.58 -7.52
N HIS A 130 -1.26 14.84 -6.57
CA HIS A 130 -0.90 15.32 -5.24
C HIS A 130 0.08 14.38 -4.53
N TYR A 131 -0.23 13.09 -4.44
CA TYR A 131 0.70 12.12 -3.84
C TYR A 131 1.94 11.86 -4.69
N ALA A 132 1.82 11.97 -6.02
CA ALA A 132 2.99 11.91 -6.91
C ALA A 132 4.01 13.01 -6.59
N CYS A 133 3.55 14.24 -6.30
CA CYS A 133 4.41 15.34 -5.85
C CYS A 133 5.05 15.04 -4.49
N ILE A 134 4.27 14.59 -3.51
CA ILE A 134 4.78 14.18 -2.18
C ILE A 134 5.88 13.11 -2.33
N CYS A 135 5.65 12.13 -3.20
CA CYS A 135 6.58 11.04 -3.47
C CYS A 135 7.71 11.41 -4.45
N ARG A 136 7.71 12.64 -5.00
CA ARG A 136 8.68 13.17 -5.97
C ARG A 136 8.76 12.35 -7.28
N VAL A 137 7.60 11.91 -7.75
CA VAL A 137 7.42 11.12 -8.97
C VAL A 137 6.40 11.71 -9.93
N ASP A 138 5.95 12.94 -9.71
CA ASP A 138 5.01 13.65 -10.59
C ASP A 138 5.47 13.65 -12.05
N ARG A 139 6.75 13.95 -12.31
CA ARG A 139 7.33 13.91 -13.67
C ARG A 139 7.39 12.52 -14.28
N VAL A 140 7.46 11.48 -13.43
CA VAL A 140 7.50 10.08 -13.87
C VAL A 140 6.10 9.60 -14.22
N ILE A 141 5.08 9.98 -13.44
CA ILE A 141 3.70 9.51 -13.61
C ILE A 141 2.99 10.23 -14.75
N LYS A 142 3.23 11.54 -14.92
CA LYS A 142 2.52 12.38 -15.91
C LYS A 142 2.40 11.76 -17.30
N PRO A 143 3.47 11.28 -17.95
CA PRO A 143 3.36 10.69 -19.29
C PRO A 143 2.43 9.47 -19.35
N TYR A 144 2.41 8.65 -18.29
CA TYR A 144 1.53 7.49 -18.22
C TYR A 144 0.07 7.88 -17.98
N LEU A 145 -0.15 8.92 -17.17
CA LEU A 145 -1.50 9.45 -16.91
C LEU A 145 -2.09 10.10 -18.16
N GLU A 146 -1.30 10.89 -18.89
CA GLU A 146 -1.68 11.53 -20.16
C GLU A 146 -2.05 10.50 -21.23
N ALA A 147 -1.34 9.37 -21.29
CA ALA A 147 -1.66 8.28 -22.21
C ALA A 147 -2.97 7.52 -21.89
N LEU A 148 -3.58 7.76 -20.73
CA LEU A 148 -4.82 7.11 -20.27
C LEU A 148 -6.05 8.04 -20.27
N LEU A 149 -5.86 9.32 -20.63
CA LEU A 149 -6.92 10.32 -20.79
C LEU A 149 -7.36 10.39 -22.25
#